data_AF-A0A963FWQ3-F1
#
_entry.id   AF-A0A963FWQ3-F1
#
_cell.length_a   1.000
_cell.length_b   1.000
_cell.length_c   1.000
_cell.angle_alpha   90.00
_cell.angle_beta   90.00
_cell.angle_gamma   90.00
#
_symmetry.space_group_name_H-M   'P 1'
#
loop_
_entity.id
_entity.type
_entity.pdbx_description
1 polymer ?
#
loop_
_entity_poly.entity_id
_entity_poly.type
_entity_poly.pdbx_seq_one_letter_code
_entity_poly.pdbx_strand_id
1 'polypeptide(L)'
;MKPTAQTHALSPFWRPPGLALLGLACLLAQPAFAMDDDESPLWSFVPGRYTLIGRQPDSQATYTGTAKIERAGKQLRLTRVIAGRQERIYGIVRRADPGEAWVLAFKWGAKQPMEMVCLVGSDLDNYARLTCHWGKAGNPHRQPGMEAYFAQEPWEPIR
;
A
#
# COMPACT_ATOMS: atom_id res chain seq x y z
N MET A 1 17.55 -100.21 37.38
CA MET A 1 17.65 -99.04 36.49
C MET A 1 16.34 -98.27 36.59
N LYS A 2 16.36 -97.11 37.25
CA LYS A 2 15.23 -96.15 37.33
C LYS A 2 15.33 -95.18 36.14
N PRO A 3 14.20 -94.70 35.60
CA PRO A 3 14.15 -93.36 35.06
C PRO A 3 13.26 -92.45 35.90
N THR A 4 13.79 -91.26 36.08
CA THR A 4 13.32 -90.14 36.90
C THR A 4 12.45 -89.21 36.05
N ALA A 5 11.47 -88.58 36.68
CA ALA A 5 10.53 -87.60 36.12
C ALA A 5 11.19 -86.31 35.59
N GLN A 6 10.56 -85.66 34.60
CA GLN A 6 10.55 -84.20 34.39
C GLN A 6 9.22 -83.80 33.71
N THR A 7 8.32 -83.01 34.32
CA THR A 7 8.29 -81.55 34.56
C THR A 7 7.42 -80.83 33.52
N HIS A 8 6.34 -80.23 34.02
CA HIS A 8 5.31 -79.48 33.31
C HIS A 8 5.85 -78.20 32.65
N ALA A 9 5.40 -77.92 31.42
CA ALA A 9 5.70 -76.71 30.68
C ALA A 9 4.80 -75.53 31.12
N LEU A 10 5.43 -74.37 31.30
CA LEU A 10 4.84 -73.05 31.52
C LEU A 10 4.44 -72.41 30.18
N SER A 11 3.34 -71.67 30.15
CA SER A 11 3.29 -70.31 29.57
C SER A 11 1.92 -69.64 29.79
N PRO A 12 1.88 -68.47 30.47
CA PRO A 12 0.76 -67.53 30.39
C PRO A 12 1.00 -66.55 29.24
N PHE A 13 0.09 -66.52 28.26
CA PHE A 13 0.15 -65.58 27.14
C PHE A 13 -0.45 -64.22 27.57
N TRP A 14 0.42 -63.24 27.78
CA TRP A 14 0.08 -61.83 27.97
C TRP A 14 -0.67 -61.28 26.75
N ARG A 15 -1.79 -60.56 26.98
CA ARG A 15 -2.40 -59.64 26.01
C ARG A 15 -2.32 -58.21 26.58
N PRO A 16 -1.67 -57.25 25.91
CA PRO A 16 -1.75 -55.85 26.32
C PRO A 16 -3.05 -55.21 25.82
N PRO A 17 -3.71 -54.34 26.60
CA PRO A 17 -4.67 -53.37 26.09
C PRO A 17 -3.95 -52.04 25.85
N GLY A 18 -4.10 -51.44 24.68
CA GLY A 18 -3.57 -50.09 24.48
C GLY A 18 -3.43 -49.68 23.03
N LEU A 19 -4.55 -49.34 22.39
CA LEU A 19 -4.56 -48.55 21.15
C LEU A 19 -5.92 -47.88 21.02
N ALA A 20 -6.14 -46.85 21.84
CA ALA A 20 -7.29 -45.97 21.71
C ALA A 20 -6.92 -44.55 22.14
N LEU A 21 -5.88 -43.96 21.53
CA LEU A 21 -5.52 -42.55 21.75
C LEU A 21 -4.56 -42.08 20.65
N LEU A 22 -5.03 -41.96 19.41
CA LEU A 22 -4.25 -41.35 18.31
C LEU A 22 -5.13 -40.73 17.20
N GLY A 23 -6.39 -40.39 17.51
CA GLY A 23 -7.35 -39.84 16.53
C GLY A 23 -7.73 -38.37 16.72
N LEU A 24 -7.19 -37.67 17.73
CA LEU A 24 -7.68 -36.35 18.15
C LEU A 24 -6.59 -35.26 18.16
N ALA A 25 -5.59 -35.34 17.26
CA ALA A 25 -4.52 -34.34 17.18
C ALA A 25 -4.56 -33.48 15.91
N CYS A 26 -5.34 -33.84 14.88
CA CYS A 26 -5.33 -33.14 13.59
C CYS A 26 -6.41 -32.05 13.41
N LEU A 27 -7.28 -31.81 14.40
CA LEU A 27 -8.38 -30.84 14.29
C LEU A 27 -8.07 -29.44 14.85
N LEU A 28 -6.85 -29.20 15.34
CA LEU A 28 -6.42 -27.89 15.87
C LEU A 28 -5.40 -27.16 15.01
N ALA A 29 -5.00 -27.72 13.87
CA ALA A 29 -4.16 -27.02 12.89
C ALA A 29 -5.05 -26.15 11.99
N GLN A 30 -5.66 -25.11 12.55
CA GLN A 30 -6.21 -24.05 11.70
C GLN A 30 -5.02 -23.30 11.10
N PRO A 31 -4.91 -23.19 9.76
CA PRO A 31 -3.97 -22.27 9.17
C PRO A 31 -4.38 -20.88 9.62
N ALA A 32 -3.52 -20.21 10.39
CA ALA A 32 -3.66 -18.79 10.61
C ALA A 32 -3.46 -18.12 9.25
N PHE A 33 -4.56 -17.83 8.55
CA PHE A 33 -4.55 -16.86 7.47
C PHE A 33 -4.22 -15.53 8.12
N ALA A 34 -2.94 -15.15 8.10
CA ALA A 34 -2.55 -13.78 8.31
C ALA A 34 -3.22 -12.96 7.20
N MET A 35 -4.33 -12.28 7.54
CA MET A 35 -4.80 -11.16 6.74
C MET A 35 -3.75 -10.06 6.92
N ASP A 36 -2.72 -10.09 6.09
CA ASP A 36 -1.85 -8.94 5.92
C ASP A 36 -2.74 -7.87 5.28
N ASP A 37 -3.14 -6.89 6.06
CA ASP A 37 -3.83 -5.70 5.57
C ASP A 37 -2.76 -4.91 4.81
N ASP A 38 -2.49 -5.32 3.56
CA ASP A 38 -1.34 -4.91 2.75
C ASP A 38 -1.41 -3.39 2.49
N GLU A 39 -0.85 -2.61 3.41
CA GLU A 39 -0.78 -1.17 3.32
C GLU A 39 0.06 -0.81 2.08
N SER A 40 -0.51 0.00 1.17
CA SER A 40 0.14 0.33 -0.09
C SER A 40 1.58 0.85 0.10
N PRO A 41 2.57 0.40 -0.69
CA PRO A 41 3.94 0.90 -0.60
C PRO A 41 4.05 2.41 -0.91
N LEU A 42 3.02 3.01 -1.52
CA LEU A 42 2.99 4.44 -1.80
C LEU A 42 3.00 5.30 -0.53
N TRP A 43 2.57 4.76 0.62
CA TRP A 43 2.54 5.50 1.88
C TRP A 43 3.94 5.92 2.36
N SER A 44 4.97 5.12 2.05
CA SER A 44 6.37 5.44 2.36
C SER A 44 7.12 6.02 1.16
N PHE A 45 6.71 5.68 -0.07
CA PHE A 45 7.42 6.09 -1.29
C PHE A 45 7.15 7.54 -1.72
N VAL A 46 5.94 8.05 -1.49
CA VAL A 46 5.49 9.36 -2.00
C VAL A 46 5.83 10.56 -1.09
N PRO A 47 5.92 10.45 0.25
CA PRO A 47 6.29 11.60 1.07
C PRO A 47 7.64 12.22 0.64
N GLY A 48 7.69 13.54 0.49
CA GLY A 48 8.86 14.20 -0.07
C GLY A 48 8.62 15.67 -0.44
N ARG A 49 9.67 16.30 -0.98
CA ARG A 49 9.64 17.65 -1.55
C ARG A 49 9.67 17.55 -3.06
N TYR A 50 8.96 18.46 -3.73
CA TYR A 50 8.74 18.40 -5.17
C TYR A 50 8.84 19.78 -5.82
N THR A 51 9.40 19.80 -7.03
CA THR A 51 9.14 20.85 -8.01
C THR A 51 7.88 20.47 -8.78
N LEU A 52 6.98 21.43 -8.94
CA LEU A 52 5.70 21.28 -9.61
C LEU A 52 5.70 22.07 -10.92
N ILE A 53 5.19 21.46 -11.98
CA ILE A 53 4.79 22.16 -13.21
C ILE A 53 3.36 21.75 -13.54
N GLY A 54 2.50 22.70 -13.90
CA GLY A 54 1.11 22.39 -14.22
C GLY A 54 0.46 23.31 -15.23
N ARG A 55 -0.77 22.95 -15.61
CA ARG A 55 -1.68 23.67 -16.49
C ARG A 55 -3.07 23.71 -15.86
N GLN A 56 -3.74 24.85 -15.96
CA GLN A 56 -5.09 25.05 -15.42
C GLN A 56 -6.15 24.24 -16.21
N PRO A 57 -7.22 23.73 -15.56
CA PRO A 57 -8.36 23.13 -16.25
C PRO A 57 -8.99 24.12 -17.24
N ASP A 58 -9.46 23.62 -18.37
CA ASP A 58 -10.11 24.41 -19.45
C ASP A 58 -9.28 25.62 -19.92
N SER A 59 -7.95 25.58 -19.77
CA SER A 59 -7.03 26.67 -20.08
C SER A 59 -5.67 26.17 -20.59
N GLN A 60 -4.97 27.02 -21.32
CA GLN A 60 -3.58 26.82 -21.75
C GLN A 60 -2.56 27.46 -20.79
N ALA A 61 -3.03 28.18 -19.76
CA ALA A 61 -2.16 28.82 -18.78
C ALA A 61 -1.39 27.77 -17.97
N THR A 62 -0.07 27.85 -18.03
CA THR A 62 0.84 27.02 -17.24
C THR A 62 1.28 27.74 -15.97
N TYR A 63 1.75 26.97 -15.01
CA TYR A 63 2.33 27.47 -13.77
C TYR A 63 3.42 26.54 -13.27
N THR A 64 4.29 27.07 -12.43
CA THR A 64 5.28 26.31 -11.69
C THR A 64 5.17 26.61 -10.20
N GLY A 65 5.70 25.71 -9.38
CA GLY A 65 5.66 25.86 -7.94
C GLY A 65 6.51 24.82 -7.23
N THR A 66 6.32 24.78 -5.91
CA THR A 66 6.89 23.71 -5.08
C THR A 66 5.78 23.02 -4.32
N ALA A 67 6.01 21.77 -3.95
CA ALA A 67 5.10 21.01 -3.14
C ALA A 67 5.83 20.17 -2.09
N LYS A 68 5.14 19.87 -1.00
CA LYS A 68 5.55 18.91 0.01
C LYS A 68 4.40 17.95 0.25
N ILE A 69 4.68 16.65 0.18
CA ILE A 69 3.73 15.60 0.56
C ILE A 69 4.22 14.96 1.85
N GLU A 70 3.32 14.81 2.81
CA GLU A 70 3.61 14.21 4.12
C GLU A 70 2.51 13.24 4.51
N ARG A 71 2.86 12.19 5.26
CA ARG A 71 1.85 11.37 5.94
C ARG A 71 1.26 12.15 7.10
N ALA A 72 -0.07 12.17 7.19
CA ALA A 72 -0.84 12.78 8.27
C ALA A 72 -1.87 11.75 8.76
N GLY A 73 -1.44 10.84 9.63
CA GLY A 73 -2.26 9.69 10.06
C GLY A 73 -2.56 8.76 8.88
N LYS A 74 -3.84 8.56 8.58
CA LYS A 74 -4.34 7.73 7.46
C LYS A 74 -4.56 8.52 6.16
N GLN A 75 -3.97 9.72 6.07
CA GLN A 75 -4.09 10.61 4.91
C GLN A 75 -2.72 11.10 4.45
N LEU A 76 -2.68 11.56 3.21
CA LEU A 76 -1.58 12.35 2.67
C LEU A 76 -1.94 13.83 2.75
N ARG A 77 -1.03 14.63 3.28
CA ARG A 77 -1.11 16.09 3.28
C ARG A 77 -0.22 16.65 2.18
N LEU A 78 -0.83 17.18 1.14
CA LEU A 78 -0.16 17.94 0.09
C LEU A 78 -0.19 19.43 0.46
N THR A 79 0.98 20.04 0.59
CA THR A 79 1.12 21.50 0.71
C THR A 79 1.81 22.02 -0.55
N ARG A 80 1.12 22.82 -1.36
CA ARG A 80 1.66 23.41 -2.60
C ARG A 80 1.80 24.91 -2.48
N VAL A 81 2.85 25.47 -3.08
CA VAL A 81 3.08 26.91 -3.20
C VAL A 81 3.19 27.25 -4.68
N ILE A 82 2.20 27.97 -5.20
CA ILE A 82 2.10 28.39 -6.60
C ILE A 82 1.89 29.90 -6.62
N ALA A 83 2.72 30.63 -7.37
CA ALA A 83 2.68 32.11 -7.41
C ALA A 83 2.66 32.76 -6.01
N GLY A 84 3.45 32.22 -5.07
CA GLY A 84 3.54 32.70 -3.68
C GLY A 84 2.34 32.34 -2.79
N ARG A 85 1.28 31.75 -3.34
CA ARG A 85 0.11 31.31 -2.57
C ARG A 85 0.30 29.87 -2.11
N GLN A 86 0.19 29.66 -0.80
CA GLN A 86 0.19 28.33 -0.22
C GLN A 86 -1.24 27.76 -0.16
N GLU A 87 -1.39 26.51 -0.58
CA GLU A 87 -2.62 25.74 -0.42
C GLU A 87 -2.30 24.39 0.21
N ARG A 88 -3.19 23.93 1.10
CA ARG A 88 -3.08 22.64 1.78
C ARG A 88 -4.29 21.78 1.43
N ILE A 89 -4.01 20.58 0.97
CA ILE A 89 -4.98 19.62 0.45
C ILE A 89 -4.71 18.26 1.12
N TYR A 90 -5.78 17.53 1.43
CA TYR A 90 -5.70 16.20 1.97
C TYR A 90 -6.18 15.17 0.94
N GLY A 91 -5.52 14.01 0.94
CA GLY A 91 -5.81 12.92 0.04
C GLY A 91 -5.56 11.56 0.67
N ILE A 92 -5.81 10.53 -0.11
CA ILE A 92 -5.64 9.13 0.26
C ILE A 92 -4.90 8.38 -0.84
N VAL A 93 -4.29 7.26 -0.46
CA VAL A 93 -3.86 6.23 -1.41
C VAL A 93 -5.03 5.27 -1.61
N ARG A 94 -5.38 4.98 -2.88
CA ARG A 94 -6.44 4.02 -3.21
C ARG A 94 -6.15 3.29 -4.51
N ARG A 95 -6.83 2.17 -4.76
CA ARG A 95 -6.83 1.52 -6.08
C ARG A 95 -7.72 2.34 -7.04
N ALA A 96 -7.26 2.51 -8.27
CA ALA A 96 -8.08 3.03 -9.37
C ALA A 96 -8.94 1.91 -9.97
N ASP A 97 -10.13 2.27 -10.46
CA ASP A 97 -11.06 1.38 -11.13
C ASP A 97 -11.52 2.05 -12.44
N PRO A 98 -11.48 1.39 -13.61
CA PRO A 98 -10.88 0.07 -13.89
C PRO A 98 -9.37 0.21 -14.13
N GLY A 99 -8.55 -0.57 -13.44
CA GLY A 99 -7.10 -0.56 -13.69
C GLY A 99 -6.23 -1.01 -12.53
N GLU A 100 -6.80 -1.14 -11.33
CA GLU A 100 -6.16 -1.66 -10.11
C GLU A 100 -4.83 -0.98 -9.69
N ALA A 101 -4.38 0.06 -10.40
CA ALA A 101 -3.19 0.79 -10.04
C ALA A 101 -3.41 1.57 -8.75
N TRP A 102 -2.40 1.61 -7.88
CA TRP A 102 -2.43 2.51 -6.73
C TRP A 102 -2.27 3.96 -7.21
N VAL A 103 -3.18 4.82 -6.78
CA VAL A 103 -3.21 6.25 -7.12
C VAL A 103 -3.33 7.09 -5.86
N LEU A 104 -2.90 8.34 -5.99
CA LEU A 104 -3.19 9.36 -4.99
C LEU A 104 -4.47 10.08 -5.39
N ALA A 105 -5.42 10.21 -4.47
CA ALA A 105 -6.66 10.93 -4.71
C ALA A 105 -6.81 12.05 -3.68
N PHE A 106 -6.88 13.29 -4.16
CA PHE A 106 -6.98 14.50 -3.36
C PHE A 106 -8.30 15.21 -3.61
N LYS A 107 -8.87 15.82 -2.57
CA LYS A 107 -10.10 16.63 -2.67
C LYS A 107 -9.95 17.92 -1.87
N TRP A 108 -10.44 19.04 -2.40
CA TRP A 108 -10.43 20.34 -1.72
C TRP A 108 -11.54 21.26 -2.24
N GLY A 109 -11.61 22.49 -1.69
CA GLY A 109 -12.55 23.52 -2.12
C GLY A 109 -13.95 23.35 -1.52
N ALA A 110 -14.32 24.21 -0.56
CA ALA A 110 -15.62 24.13 0.10
C ALA A 110 -16.78 24.65 -0.77
N LYS A 111 -16.58 25.77 -1.47
CA LYS A 111 -17.61 26.38 -2.34
C LYS A 111 -17.69 25.74 -3.72
N GLN A 112 -16.54 25.27 -4.20
CA GLN A 112 -16.40 24.63 -5.50
C GLN A 112 -15.51 23.41 -5.29
N PRO A 113 -16.11 22.23 -5.08
CA PRO A 113 -15.36 21.00 -4.86
C PRO A 113 -14.46 20.70 -6.04
N MET A 114 -13.20 20.44 -5.73
CA MET A 114 -12.15 20.08 -6.69
C MET A 114 -11.61 18.71 -6.34
N GLU A 115 -11.16 17.99 -7.36
CA GLU A 115 -10.52 16.69 -7.22
C GLU A 115 -9.27 16.59 -8.08
N MET A 116 -8.32 15.80 -7.61
CA MET A 116 -7.10 15.47 -8.33
C MET A 116 -6.77 14.01 -8.13
N VAL A 117 -6.38 13.34 -9.22
CA VAL A 117 -5.90 11.96 -9.19
C VAL A 117 -4.51 11.93 -9.81
N CYS A 118 -3.56 11.33 -9.11
CA CYS A 118 -2.18 11.19 -9.54
C CYS A 118 -1.81 9.74 -9.73
N LEU A 119 -1.23 9.43 -10.89
CA LEU A 119 -0.43 8.23 -11.08
C LEU A 119 0.93 8.44 -10.43
N VAL A 120 1.45 7.37 -9.85
CA VAL A 120 2.79 7.33 -9.26
C VAL A 120 3.68 6.45 -10.11
N GLY A 121 4.77 6.99 -10.61
CA GLY A 121 5.86 6.25 -11.23
C GLY A 121 7.15 6.40 -10.42
N SER A 122 8.12 5.52 -10.68
CA SER A 122 9.50 5.73 -10.24
C SER A 122 10.29 6.45 -11.33
N ASP A 123 11.18 7.33 -10.92
CA ASP A 123 12.22 7.89 -11.79
C ASP A 123 13.48 7.00 -11.81
N LEU A 124 14.48 7.38 -12.62
CA LEU A 124 15.77 6.68 -12.68
C LEU A 124 16.54 6.69 -11.36
N ASP A 125 16.27 7.68 -10.50
CA ASP A 125 16.95 7.88 -9.22
C ASP A 125 16.21 7.24 -8.03
N ASN A 126 15.18 6.40 -8.30
CA ASN A 126 14.33 5.73 -7.29
C ASN A 126 13.47 6.67 -6.43
N TYR A 127 13.09 7.84 -6.96
CA TYR A 127 12.12 8.73 -6.32
C TYR A 127 10.77 8.71 -7.04
N ALA A 128 9.73 9.02 -6.28
CA ALA A 128 8.39 9.13 -6.84
C ALA A 128 8.31 10.30 -7.83
N ARG A 129 7.80 10.01 -9.03
CA ARG A 129 7.35 11.00 -10.01
C ARG A 129 5.84 10.91 -10.10
N LEU A 130 5.16 12.05 -9.94
CA LEU A 130 3.70 12.10 -10.00
C LEU A 130 3.25 12.77 -11.28
N THR A 131 2.27 12.18 -11.95
CA THR A 131 1.52 12.81 -13.04
C THR A 131 0.05 12.83 -12.68
N CYS A 132 -0.54 14.01 -12.64
CA CYS A 132 -1.85 14.24 -12.07
C CYS A 132 -2.79 14.91 -13.07
N HIS A 133 -4.06 14.52 -13.00
CA HIS A 133 -5.17 15.24 -13.60
C HIS A 133 -6.03 15.84 -12.49
N TRP A 134 -6.51 17.07 -12.69
CA TRP A 134 -7.36 17.72 -11.71
C TRP A 134 -8.42 18.62 -12.34
N GLY A 135 -9.47 18.90 -11.57
CA GLY A 135 -10.56 19.76 -12.02
C GLY A 135 -11.65 19.85 -10.97
N LYS A 136 -12.81 20.36 -11.38
CA LYS A 136 -14.02 20.35 -10.55
C LYS A 136 -14.45 18.90 -10.30
N ALA A 137 -14.92 18.60 -9.10
CA ALA A 137 -15.37 17.26 -8.75
C ALA A 137 -16.57 16.82 -9.60
N GLY A 138 -16.61 15.54 -9.99
CA GLY A 138 -17.68 14.99 -10.83
C GLY A 138 -17.49 15.29 -12.32
N ASN A 139 -16.28 15.67 -12.72
CA ASN A 139 -15.87 15.85 -14.11
C ASN A 139 -16.70 16.82 -15.00
N PRO A 140 -17.09 18.03 -14.56
CA PRO A 140 -17.81 18.99 -15.40
C PRO A 140 -16.88 19.86 -16.29
N HIS A 141 -15.67 19.40 -16.61
CA HIS A 141 -14.68 20.15 -17.39
C HIS A 141 -14.51 19.57 -18.80
N ARG A 142 -14.14 20.40 -19.78
CA ARG A 142 -13.87 19.94 -21.16
C ARG A 142 -12.46 19.39 -21.28
N GLN A 143 -11.52 19.96 -20.53
CA GLN A 143 -10.13 19.53 -20.46
C GLN A 143 -9.62 19.59 -19.01
N PRO A 144 -9.08 18.49 -18.47
CA PRO A 144 -8.53 18.50 -17.12
C PRO A 144 -7.32 19.44 -17.03
N GLY A 145 -7.13 20.00 -15.85
CA GLY A 145 -5.83 20.51 -15.43
C GLY A 145 -4.85 19.36 -15.34
N MET A 146 -3.57 19.65 -15.54
CA MET A 146 -2.50 18.66 -15.49
C MET A 146 -1.41 19.17 -14.58
N GLU A 147 -0.82 18.30 -13.78
CA GLU A 147 0.35 18.61 -12.96
C GLU A 147 1.36 17.48 -13.03
N ALA A 148 2.64 17.83 -13.05
CA ALA A 148 3.76 16.91 -12.92
C ALA A 148 4.62 17.33 -11.71
N TYR A 149 4.98 16.35 -10.88
CA TYR A 149 5.76 16.54 -9.67
C TYR A 149 7.07 15.78 -9.79
N PHE A 150 8.17 16.51 -9.67
CA PHE A 150 9.55 15.99 -9.72
C PHE A 150 10.16 16.10 -8.34
N ALA A 151 10.65 14.98 -7.79
CA ALA A 151 11.27 14.99 -6.48
C ALA A 151 12.46 15.96 -6.42
N GLN A 152 12.56 16.71 -5.32
CA GLN A 152 13.70 17.57 -5.02
C GLN A 152 14.65 16.81 -4.11
N GLU A 153 15.76 16.33 -4.66
CA GLU A 153 16.89 15.87 -3.88
C GLU A 153 17.83 17.02 -3.53
N PRO A 154 18.64 16.88 -2.46
CA PRO A 154 19.88 17.63 -2.36
C PRO A 154 20.81 17.18 -3.50
N TRP A 155 20.73 17.84 -4.65
CA TRP A 155 21.62 17.57 -5.77
C TRP A 155 23.02 18.08 -5.43
N GLU A 156 23.95 17.16 -5.13
CA GLU A 156 25.38 17.47 -5.17
C GLU A 156 25.84 17.33 -6.63
N PRO A 157 26.33 18.40 -7.28
CA PRO A 157 26.83 18.31 -8.64
C PRO A 157 27.97 17.30 -8.71
N ILE A 158 27.92 16.36 -9.66
CA ILE A 158 29.10 15.57 -10.02
C ILE A 158 30.14 16.58 -10.51
N ARG A 159 31.23 16.73 -9.75
CA ARG A 159 32.37 17.57 -10.14
C ARG A 159 33.21 16.90 -11.20
#